data_AF-A0A1T5EHK0-F1
#
_entry.id   AF-A0A1T5EHK0-F1
#
_cell.length_a   1.000
_cell.length_b   1.000
_cell.length_c   1.000
_cell.angle_alpha   90.00
_cell.angle_beta   90.00
_cell.angle_gamma   90.00
#
_symmetry.space_group_name_H-M   'P 1'
#
loop_
_entity.id
_entity.type
_entity.pdbx_description
1 polymer ?
#
loop_
_entity_poly.entity_id
_entity_poly.type
_entity_poly.pdbx_seq_one_letter_code
_entity_poly.pdbx_strand_id
1 'polypeptide(L)'
;MELENRKFAYCVKCGAKVDSSTKFCPDCGTPIEVPGNSIQYKNDTKSSAVVIAVIALLVLAMVVIIGFVFIKSYGFIADKANTIVQEKIENIEKEPDDRGVRDTEQVVERATEEASTEEPQTTEGSGELPTETEVRACLDRFRDWSGTHMLATQVDIFGLDVQSAVPMAMAYVSYDHSKYEYDETGCSLVIPNEDIEDGMEELFGRKFDLDDYEVNSKEYMVDRSGQDAFLMKMGDWGDTYPMYDINSIEEGDTEGTFTINAEYYPWSDPDNARWDRYTMVASYECEIAEDSPNGFYITNVIYMCSDLEGTSGSTTESKGPYLDSELIDMATRYYVEKHELKPPYVEIDHRDGNEVMIQLYEIIDNGDESHIATWDWFTIDRTTGKGEDVLGNPIDLTEVE
;
A
#
# COMPACT_ATOMS: atom_id res chain seq x y z
N MET A 1 15.29 -16.77 -45.85
CA MET A 1 16.50 -16.23 -45.20
C MET A 1 16.35 -16.61 -43.74
N GLU A 2 17.04 -17.66 -43.32
CA GLU A 2 16.93 -18.23 -41.96
C GLU A 2 17.45 -17.22 -40.93
N LEU A 3 16.58 -16.79 -40.02
CA LEU A 3 16.97 -16.10 -38.80
C LEU A 3 17.37 -17.18 -37.80
N GLU A 4 18.66 -17.51 -37.75
CA GLU A 4 19.22 -18.40 -36.74
C GLU A 4 19.00 -17.83 -35.34
N ASN A 5 18.52 -18.69 -34.43
CA ASN A 5 18.38 -18.50 -33.00
C ASN A 5 19.71 -18.07 -32.37
N ARG A 6 19.99 -16.76 -32.31
CA ARG A 6 21.13 -16.24 -31.56
C ARG A 6 20.79 -16.24 -30.08
N LYS A 7 21.46 -17.11 -29.32
CA LYS A 7 21.42 -17.09 -27.86
C LYS A 7 22.24 -15.90 -27.36
N PHE A 8 21.61 -15.04 -26.57
CA PHE A 8 22.26 -13.93 -25.87
C PHE A 8 22.50 -14.31 -24.40
N ALA A 9 23.56 -13.78 -23.82
CA ALA A 9 23.86 -13.84 -22.39
C ALA A 9 24.09 -12.42 -21.87
N TYR A 10 24.16 -12.25 -20.55
CA TYR A 10 24.47 -10.97 -19.92
C TYR A 10 25.77 -11.07 -19.14
N CYS A 11 26.59 -10.02 -19.20
CA CYS A 11 27.85 -9.98 -18.46
C CYS A 11 27.58 -9.82 -16.96
N VAL A 12 28.00 -10.81 -16.15
CA VAL A 12 27.84 -10.80 -14.68
C VAL A 12 28.49 -9.62 -13.95
N LYS A 13 29.44 -8.93 -14.59
CA LYS A 13 30.13 -7.78 -13.98
C LYS A 13 29.45 -6.44 -14.26
N CYS A 14 28.86 -6.26 -15.45
CA CYS A 14 28.38 -4.94 -15.88
C CYS A 14 26.99 -4.94 -16.53
N GLY A 15 26.32 -6.08 -16.63
CA GLY A 15 24.97 -6.19 -17.18
C GLY A 15 24.85 -6.07 -18.70
N ALA A 16 25.97 -5.86 -19.43
CA ALA A 16 25.93 -5.72 -20.88
C ALA A 16 25.40 -6.99 -21.57
N LYS A 17 24.52 -6.82 -22.56
CA LYS A 17 24.01 -7.90 -23.40
C LYS A 17 25.09 -8.35 -24.38
N VAL A 18 25.51 -9.60 -24.27
CA VAL A 18 26.58 -10.18 -25.07
C VAL A 18 26.09 -11.40 -25.83
N ASP A 19 26.68 -11.64 -27.00
CA ASP A 19 26.42 -12.88 -27.73
C ASP A 19 27.04 -14.05 -26.96
N SER A 20 26.28 -15.12 -26.72
CA SER A 20 26.73 -16.28 -25.93
C SER A 20 27.94 -17.02 -26.52
N SER A 21 28.30 -16.75 -27.78
CA SER A 21 29.52 -17.26 -28.41
C SER A 21 30.79 -16.42 -28.10
N THR A 22 30.63 -15.24 -27.50
CA THR A 22 31.78 -14.38 -27.17
C THR A 22 32.48 -14.86 -25.91
N LYS A 23 33.82 -14.92 -25.96
CA LYS A 23 34.65 -15.37 -24.82
C LYS A 23 34.86 -14.28 -23.76
N PHE A 24 34.65 -13.01 -24.14
CA PHE A 24 34.85 -11.84 -23.30
C PHE A 24 33.79 -10.80 -23.61
N CYS A 25 33.33 -10.09 -22.58
CA CYS A 25 32.43 -8.96 -22.73
C CYS A 25 33.15 -7.82 -23.50
N PRO A 26 32.60 -7.34 -24.63
CA PRO A 26 33.20 -6.26 -25.40
C PRO A 26 33.24 -4.92 -24.65
N ASP A 27 32.35 -4.73 -23.66
CA ASP A 27 32.23 -3.47 -22.94
C ASP A 27 33.18 -3.37 -21.74
N CYS A 28 33.37 -4.45 -20.98
CA CYS A 28 34.17 -4.42 -19.74
C CYS A 28 35.34 -5.41 -19.70
N GLY A 29 35.51 -6.25 -20.73
CA GLY A 29 36.60 -7.22 -20.85
C GLY A 29 36.49 -8.46 -19.94
N THR A 30 35.40 -8.60 -19.17
CA THR A 30 35.20 -9.76 -18.28
C THR A 30 35.00 -11.04 -19.10
N PRO A 31 35.71 -12.14 -18.80
CA PRO A 31 35.52 -13.41 -19.48
C PRO A 31 34.09 -13.94 -19.28
N ILE A 32 33.52 -14.54 -20.32
CA ILE A 32 32.21 -15.17 -20.31
C ILE A 32 32.42 -16.69 -20.34
N GLU A 33 32.02 -17.38 -19.28
CA GLU A 33 32.10 -18.84 -19.20
C GLU A 33 30.94 -19.46 -19.98
N VAL A 34 31.25 -20.15 -21.09
CA VAL A 34 30.24 -20.85 -21.91
C VAL A 34 30.07 -22.27 -21.38
N PRO A 35 28.87 -22.69 -20.93
CA PRO A 35 28.66 -24.04 -20.44
C PRO A 35 28.64 -25.03 -21.61
N GLY A 36 29.70 -25.84 -21.73
CA GLY A 36 29.82 -26.82 -22.81
C GLY A 36 31.04 -27.73 -22.71
N ASN A 37 31.08 -28.64 -21.72
CA ASN A 37 31.58 -30.01 -21.93
C ASN A 37 31.26 -30.92 -20.73
N SER A 38 30.76 -32.12 -21.06
CA SER A 38 30.28 -33.17 -20.17
C SER A 38 31.26 -33.60 -19.08
N ILE A 39 30.83 -33.53 -17.81
CA ILE A 39 31.39 -34.37 -16.74
C ILE A 39 30.40 -35.52 -16.51
N GLN A 40 30.81 -36.74 -16.86
CA GLN A 40 30.14 -37.95 -16.39
C GLN A 40 30.35 -38.09 -14.89
N TYR A 41 29.28 -38.00 -14.10
CA TYR A 41 29.33 -38.28 -12.67
C TYR A 41 28.94 -39.74 -12.40
N LYS A 42 29.85 -40.49 -11.79
CA LYS A 42 29.60 -41.84 -11.27
C LYS A 42 28.64 -41.74 -10.09
N ASN A 43 27.50 -42.42 -10.19
CA ASN A 43 26.64 -42.71 -9.05
C ASN A 43 27.32 -43.75 -8.16
N ASP A 44 27.88 -43.32 -7.03
CA ASP A 44 28.18 -44.20 -5.90
C ASP A 44 27.10 -44.02 -4.83
N THR A 45 26.07 -44.85 -4.92
CA THR A 45 25.07 -45.05 -3.87
C THR A 45 25.72 -45.80 -2.71
N LYS A 46 25.83 -45.17 -1.52
CA LYS A 46 25.78 -45.86 -0.22
C LYS A 46 25.61 -44.88 0.96
N SER A 47 24.67 -45.24 1.85
CA SER A 47 24.42 -44.72 3.20
C SER A 47 23.30 -43.66 3.40
N SER A 48 22.07 -43.97 2.99
CA SER A 48 20.85 -43.21 3.36
C SER A 48 20.08 -43.84 4.53
N ALA A 49 20.73 -44.05 5.67
CA ALA A 49 20.05 -44.46 6.91
C ALA A 49 20.36 -43.50 8.07
N VAL A 50 21.59 -43.01 8.13
CA VAL A 50 22.02 -42.04 9.14
C VAL A 50 21.43 -40.65 8.86
N VAL A 51 21.36 -40.24 7.58
CA VAL A 51 20.79 -38.93 7.19
C VAL A 51 19.30 -38.85 7.50
N ILE A 52 18.55 -39.93 7.23
CA ILE A 52 17.11 -40.01 7.54
C ILE A 52 16.87 -39.97 9.07
N ALA A 53 17.73 -40.64 9.85
CA ALA A 53 17.63 -40.62 11.31
C ALA A 53 17.91 -39.23 11.90
N VAL A 54 18.85 -38.46 11.32
CA VAL A 54 19.16 -37.10 11.77
C VAL A 54 18.02 -36.13 11.45
N ILE A 55 17.43 -36.21 10.25
CA ILE A 55 16.29 -35.37 9.86
C ILE A 55 15.07 -35.66 10.75
N ALA A 56 14.77 -36.92 11.05
CA ALA A 56 13.66 -37.27 11.93
C ALA A 56 13.83 -36.73 13.35
N LEU A 57 15.06 -36.66 13.86
CA LEU A 57 15.37 -36.14 15.20
C LEU A 57 15.23 -34.61 15.26
N LEU A 58 15.61 -33.91 14.19
CA LEU A 58 15.44 -32.45 14.06
C LEU A 58 13.96 -32.06 14.00
N VAL A 59 13.15 -32.79 13.24
CA VAL A 59 11.69 -32.55 13.16
C VAL A 59 11.03 -32.77 14.53
N LEU A 60 11.43 -33.80 15.27
CA LEU A 60 10.88 -34.07 16.60
C LEU A 60 11.27 -33.00 17.63
N ALA A 61 12.48 -32.44 17.53
CA ALA A 61 12.90 -31.31 18.35
C ALA A 61 12.09 -30.04 18.05
N MET A 62 11.83 -29.75 16.76
CA MET A 62 11.00 -28.60 16.35
C MET A 62 9.57 -28.70 16.91
N VAL A 63 8.94 -29.87 16.85
CA VAL A 63 7.58 -30.05 17.40
C VAL A 63 7.53 -29.79 18.91
N VAL A 64 8.57 -30.16 19.66
CA VAL A 64 8.67 -29.90 21.11
C VAL A 64 8.88 -28.42 21.38
N ILE A 65 9.71 -27.73 20.60
CA ILE A 65 9.96 -26.29 20.72
C ILE A 65 8.67 -25.50 20.44
N ILE A 66 8.00 -25.81 19.34
CA ILE A 66 6.73 -25.20 18.95
C ILE A 66 5.68 -25.43 20.06
N GLY A 67 5.55 -26.66 20.57
CA GLY A 67 4.66 -26.95 21.69
C GLY A 67 4.97 -26.13 22.95
N PHE A 68 6.25 -25.89 23.25
CA PHE A 68 6.66 -25.07 24.40
C PHE A 68 6.33 -23.59 24.21
N VAL A 69 6.47 -23.06 22.99
CA VAL A 69 6.09 -21.68 22.62
C VAL A 69 4.58 -21.51 22.75
N PHE A 70 3.78 -22.45 22.23
CA PHE A 70 2.33 -22.41 22.36
C PHE A 70 1.86 -22.47 23.82
N ILE A 71 2.44 -23.32 24.67
CA ILE A 71 2.09 -23.41 26.11
C ILE A 71 2.37 -22.08 26.83
N LYS A 72 3.47 -21.39 26.50
CA LYS A 72 3.81 -20.08 27.08
C LYS A 72 2.86 -18.97 26.60
N SER A 73 2.46 -19.01 25.32
CA SER A 73 1.51 -18.06 24.73
C SER A 73 0.13 -18.13 25.42
N TYR A 74 -0.42 -19.34 25.61
CA TYR A 74 -1.72 -19.49 26.29
C TYR A 74 -1.68 -19.11 27.79
N GLY A 75 -0.55 -19.27 28.47
CA GLY A 75 -0.40 -18.86 29.88
C GLY A 75 -0.40 -17.34 30.07
N PHE A 76 0.11 -16.58 29.09
CA PHE A 76 0.19 -15.13 29.16
C PHE A 76 -1.16 -14.44 28.91
N ILE A 77 -1.99 -15.01 28.03
CA ILE A 77 -3.33 -14.47 27.70
C ILE A 77 -4.30 -14.64 28.88
N ALA A 78 -4.18 -15.73 29.65
CA ALA A 78 -5.06 -15.99 30.80
C ALA A 78 -4.83 -15.02 31.98
N ASP A 79 -3.59 -14.57 32.21
CA ASP A 79 -3.27 -13.65 33.31
C ASP A 79 -3.76 -12.21 33.01
N LYS A 80 -3.68 -11.73 31.76
CA LYS A 80 -4.18 -10.39 31.38
C LYS A 80 -5.70 -10.26 31.48
N ALA A 81 -6.46 -11.31 31.18
CA ALA A 81 -7.92 -11.28 31.27
C ALA A 81 -8.42 -11.13 32.72
N ASN A 82 -7.71 -11.70 33.70
CA ASN A 82 -8.11 -11.64 35.10
C ASN A 82 -7.83 -10.28 35.77
N THR A 83 -6.79 -9.56 35.31
CA THR A 83 -6.45 -8.22 35.83
C THR A 83 -7.49 -7.17 35.41
N ILE A 84 -7.98 -7.25 34.17
CA ILE A 84 -8.98 -6.31 33.61
C ILE A 84 -10.34 -6.47 34.29
N VAL A 85 -10.71 -7.68 34.71
CA VAL A 85 -12.00 -7.96 35.38
C VAL A 85 -12.02 -7.45 36.83
N GLN A 86 -10.89 -7.44 37.54
CA GLN A 86 -10.86 -6.93 38.91
C GLN A 86 -10.94 -5.39 39.00
N GLU A 87 -10.31 -4.68 38.06
CA GLU A 87 -10.31 -3.20 38.06
C GLU A 87 -11.70 -2.62 37.75
N LYS A 88 -12.55 -3.36 37.00
CA LYS A 88 -13.92 -2.95 36.68
C LYS A 88 -14.92 -3.21 37.82
N ILE A 89 -14.61 -4.10 38.76
CA ILE A 89 -15.48 -4.43 39.91
C ILE A 89 -15.24 -3.46 41.09
N GLU A 90 -14.03 -2.92 41.25
CA GLU A 90 -13.72 -2.03 42.37
C GLU A 90 -14.25 -0.58 42.19
N ASN A 91 -14.53 -0.16 40.94
CA ASN A 91 -15.02 1.18 40.62
C ASN A 91 -16.56 1.34 40.68
N ILE A 92 -17.32 0.27 40.99
CA ILE A 92 -18.79 0.33 41.05
C ILE A 92 -19.32 0.54 42.50
N GLU A 93 -18.50 0.38 43.54
CA GLU A 93 -18.98 0.41 44.94
C GLU A 93 -18.86 1.77 45.68
N LYS A 94 -18.59 2.89 44.99
CA LYS A 94 -18.45 4.19 45.67
C LYS A 94 -19.23 5.34 45.04
N GLU A 95 -20.55 5.35 45.18
CA GLU A 95 -21.31 6.60 45.38
C GLU A 95 -22.54 6.37 46.29
N PRO A 96 -22.77 7.20 47.33
CA PRO A 96 -23.92 7.06 48.22
C PRO A 96 -25.17 7.84 47.77
N ASP A 97 -26.32 7.16 47.89
CA ASP A 97 -27.70 7.68 47.91
C ASP A 97 -27.87 8.79 48.97
N ASP A 98 -28.31 9.98 48.57
CA ASP A 98 -29.09 10.83 49.46
C ASP A 98 -30.26 11.53 48.74
N ARG A 99 -31.43 11.31 49.32
CA ARG A 99 -32.75 11.79 48.88
C ARG A 99 -33.06 13.13 49.54
N GLY A 100 -33.44 14.13 48.74
CA GLY A 100 -33.95 15.41 49.23
C GLY A 100 -35.15 15.91 48.43
N VAL A 101 -36.33 15.83 49.04
CA VAL A 101 -37.66 16.18 48.52
C VAL A 101 -37.98 17.69 48.68
N ARG A 102 -38.71 18.29 47.71
CA ARG A 102 -39.95 19.12 47.82
C ARG A 102 -40.02 20.49 47.10
N ASP A 103 -41.16 20.67 46.40
CA ASP A 103 -42.00 21.86 46.12
C ASP A 103 -41.39 23.08 45.37
N THR A 104 -42.03 23.82 44.43
CA THR A 104 -43.46 24.13 44.13
C THR A 104 -43.54 24.91 42.79
N GLU A 105 -44.69 24.84 42.08
CA GLU A 105 -45.40 25.87 41.24
C GLU A 105 -44.63 26.88 40.34
N GLN A 106 -45.08 27.38 39.18
CA GLN A 106 -46.29 27.36 38.35
C GLN A 106 -45.92 28.10 37.02
N VAL A 107 -46.53 27.68 35.90
CA VAL A 107 -47.16 28.49 34.80
C VAL A 107 -46.27 29.54 34.08
N VAL A 108 -46.13 29.50 32.75
CA VAL A 108 -46.98 30.23 31.76
C VAL A 108 -46.95 29.54 30.39
N GLU A 109 -48.14 29.50 29.79
CA GLU A 109 -48.51 28.98 28.46
C GLU A 109 -47.86 29.68 27.25
N ARG A 110 -47.95 28.97 26.11
CA ARG A 110 -48.36 29.46 24.77
C ARG A 110 -47.23 29.66 23.73
N ALA A 111 -47.13 28.74 22.79
CA ALA A 111 -47.76 28.85 21.46
C ALA A 111 -47.43 27.61 20.61
N THR A 112 -48.48 27.00 20.06
CA THR A 112 -48.44 26.01 18.98
C THR A 112 -48.09 26.68 17.66
N GLU A 113 -47.19 26.08 16.88
CA GLU A 113 -47.26 26.08 15.42
C GLU A 113 -46.68 24.77 14.90
N GLU A 114 -47.50 24.05 14.14
CA GLU A 114 -47.20 22.79 13.47
C GLU A 114 -46.30 23.07 12.26
N ALA A 115 -45.17 22.37 12.14
CA ALA A 115 -44.47 22.20 10.89
C ALA A 115 -43.97 20.75 10.82
N SER A 116 -44.53 20.03 9.86
CA SER A 116 -44.19 18.67 9.46
C SER A 116 -42.70 18.57 9.09
N THR A 117 -41.91 17.93 9.94
CA THR A 117 -40.60 17.37 9.57
C THR A 117 -40.75 15.86 9.47
N GLU A 118 -40.74 15.34 8.25
CA GLU A 118 -40.31 13.96 8.02
C GLU A 118 -38.79 13.94 8.22
N GLU A 119 -38.34 13.46 9.37
CA GLU A 119 -36.95 13.05 9.57
C GLU A 119 -36.73 11.74 8.78
N PRO A 120 -35.67 11.63 7.96
CA PRO A 120 -35.26 10.34 7.46
C PRO A 120 -34.68 9.55 8.63
N GLN A 121 -35.11 8.30 8.76
CA GLN A 121 -34.62 7.38 9.77
C GLN A 121 -33.14 7.10 9.52
N THR A 122 -32.29 7.57 10.44
CA THR A 122 -30.92 7.11 10.56
C THR A 122 -30.93 5.65 11.03
N THR A 123 -30.48 4.76 10.16
CA THR A 123 -30.12 3.41 10.56
C THR A 123 -28.75 3.47 11.23
N GLU A 124 -28.72 3.13 12.53
CA GLU A 124 -27.49 2.90 13.29
C GLU A 124 -26.71 1.73 12.65
N GLY A 125 -25.78 2.06 11.74
CA GLY A 125 -24.79 1.13 11.23
C GLY A 125 -23.76 0.88 12.33
N SER A 126 -23.53 -0.39 12.69
CA SER A 126 -22.49 -0.75 13.63
C SER A 126 -21.13 -0.40 13.02
N GLY A 127 -20.45 0.61 13.58
CA GLY A 127 -19.19 1.19 13.12
C GLY A 127 -18.00 0.25 13.17
N GLU A 128 -18.00 -0.75 12.29
CA GLU A 128 -16.82 -1.53 11.95
C GLU A 128 -16.13 -0.84 10.77
N LEU A 129 -14.80 -0.67 10.86
CA LEU A 129 -14.02 -0.06 9.77
C LEU A 129 -14.18 -0.86 8.48
N PRO A 130 -14.16 -0.20 7.31
CA PRO A 130 -14.18 -0.91 6.05
C PRO A 130 -12.95 -1.80 5.92
N THR A 131 -13.16 -2.96 5.33
CA THR A 131 -12.09 -3.89 5.02
C THR A 131 -11.17 -3.32 3.95
N GLU A 132 -9.92 -3.79 3.91
CA GLU A 132 -8.98 -3.43 2.85
C GLU A 132 -9.55 -3.74 1.45
N THR A 133 -10.36 -4.80 1.31
CA THR A 133 -11.00 -5.16 0.03
C THR A 133 -12.00 -4.10 -0.43
N GLU A 134 -12.79 -3.53 0.49
CA GLU A 134 -13.74 -2.45 0.18
C GLU A 134 -13.00 -1.17 -0.21
N VAL A 135 -11.94 -0.83 0.52
CA VAL A 135 -11.08 0.31 0.15
C VAL A 135 -10.43 0.11 -1.22
N ARG A 136 -9.91 -1.10 -1.51
CA ARG A 136 -9.32 -1.43 -2.82
C ARG A 136 -10.31 -1.30 -3.96
N ALA A 137 -11.57 -1.68 -3.78
CA ALA A 137 -12.58 -1.54 -4.82
C ALA A 137 -12.80 -0.07 -5.24
N CYS A 138 -12.69 0.87 -4.29
CA CYS A 138 -12.68 2.30 -4.57
C CYS A 138 -11.36 2.74 -5.23
N LEU A 139 -10.22 2.36 -4.65
CA LEU A 139 -8.90 2.80 -5.12
C LEU A 139 -8.51 2.25 -6.50
N ASP A 140 -9.00 1.07 -6.88
CA ASP A 140 -8.79 0.47 -8.20
C ASP A 140 -9.30 1.35 -9.35
N ARG A 141 -10.28 2.23 -9.09
CA ARG A 141 -10.77 3.19 -10.09
C ARG A 141 -9.83 4.36 -10.34
N PHE A 142 -8.91 4.64 -9.42
CA PHE A 142 -7.83 5.60 -9.64
C PHE A 142 -6.62 4.99 -10.37
N ARG A 143 -6.67 3.69 -10.69
CA ARG A 143 -5.57 2.93 -11.29
C ARG A 143 -5.39 3.14 -12.80
N ASP A 144 -6.20 3.97 -13.44
CA ASP A 144 -6.00 4.25 -14.87
C ASP A 144 -4.87 5.29 -15.09
N TRP A 145 -4.41 5.41 -16.32
CA TRP A 145 -3.31 6.26 -16.78
C TRP A 145 -3.45 7.73 -16.37
N SER A 146 -4.68 8.20 -16.26
CA SER A 146 -5.03 9.54 -15.77
C SER A 146 -4.72 9.72 -14.29
N GLY A 147 -4.79 8.64 -13.49
CA GLY A 147 -4.38 8.60 -12.10
C GLY A 147 -2.97 9.12 -11.97
N THR A 148 -1.97 8.40 -12.52
CA THR A 148 -0.53 8.75 -12.45
C THR A 148 -0.23 10.18 -12.88
N HIS A 149 -0.90 10.68 -13.91
CA HIS A 149 -0.62 11.99 -14.46
C HIS A 149 -1.34 13.12 -13.68
N MET A 150 -2.44 12.82 -12.99
CA MET A 150 -2.96 13.68 -11.91
C MET A 150 -1.90 13.78 -10.80
N LEU A 151 -1.26 12.66 -10.44
CA LEU A 151 -0.22 12.60 -9.40
C LEU A 151 1.05 13.38 -9.76
N ALA A 152 1.38 13.52 -11.05
CA ALA A 152 2.58 14.19 -11.53
C ALA A 152 2.43 15.71 -11.73
N THR A 153 1.20 16.23 -11.74
CA THR A 153 0.90 17.61 -12.15
C THR A 153 0.32 18.49 -11.06
N GLN A 154 -0.08 17.92 -9.92
CA GLN A 154 -0.62 18.66 -8.79
C GLN A 154 0.48 18.97 -7.79
N VAL A 155 0.71 20.27 -7.55
CA VAL A 155 1.52 20.75 -6.43
C VAL A 155 0.61 20.69 -5.20
N ASP A 156 0.83 19.71 -4.34
CA ASP A 156 0.21 19.47 -3.03
C ASP A 156 -1.29 19.78 -2.92
N ILE A 157 -2.14 18.75 -2.97
CA ILE A 157 -3.57 18.90 -2.70
C ILE A 157 -3.81 18.87 -1.19
N PHE A 158 -4.52 19.89 -0.69
CA PHE A 158 -5.00 19.98 0.68
C PHE A 158 -6.45 20.42 0.68
N GLY A 159 -7.29 19.72 1.44
CA GLY A 159 -8.72 19.97 1.47
C GLY A 159 -9.46 19.35 0.28
N LEU A 160 -10.79 19.35 0.37
CA LEU A 160 -11.66 18.93 -0.73
C LEU A 160 -12.55 20.12 -1.17
N ASP A 161 -12.10 20.81 -2.20
CA ASP A 161 -12.82 21.90 -2.90
C ASP A 161 -13.05 21.55 -4.37
N VAL A 162 -13.69 22.44 -5.14
CA VAL A 162 -13.97 22.20 -6.57
C VAL A 162 -12.70 22.00 -7.40
N GLN A 163 -11.60 22.69 -7.06
CA GLN A 163 -10.34 22.59 -7.82
C GLN A 163 -9.70 21.21 -7.66
N SER A 164 -9.93 20.56 -6.53
CA SER A 164 -9.43 19.23 -6.19
C SER A 164 -10.42 18.12 -6.56
N ALA A 165 -11.72 18.35 -6.35
CA ALA A 165 -12.78 17.40 -6.60
C ALA A 165 -12.97 17.10 -8.09
N VAL A 166 -12.88 18.11 -8.98
CA VAL A 166 -13.06 17.90 -10.43
C VAL A 166 -12.00 16.95 -10.99
N PRO A 167 -10.68 17.17 -10.82
CA PRO A 167 -9.66 16.24 -11.30
C PRO A 167 -9.80 14.82 -10.72
N MET A 168 -10.10 14.70 -9.43
CA MET A 168 -10.27 13.40 -8.78
C MET A 168 -11.49 12.64 -9.32
N ALA A 169 -12.64 13.30 -9.45
CA ALA A 169 -13.85 12.70 -10.01
C ALA A 169 -13.63 12.30 -11.47
N MET A 170 -13.00 13.16 -12.27
CA MET A 170 -12.67 12.83 -13.65
C MET A 170 -11.77 11.59 -13.74
N ALA A 171 -10.71 11.50 -12.91
CA ALA A 171 -9.83 10.34 -12.90
C ALA A 171 -10.59 9.06 -12.52
N TYR A 172 -11.43 9.14 -11.50
CA TYR A 172 -12.26 8.04 -11.03
C TYR A 172 -13.23 7.52 -12.10
N VAL A 173 -13.92 8.41 -12.81
CA VAL A 173 -14.88 7.99 -13.85
C VAL A 173 -14.21 7.61 -15.17
N SER A 174 -12.95 8.03 -15.38
CA SER A 174 -12.15 7.65 -16.55
C SER A 174 -11.64 6.22 -16.51
N TYR A 175 -11.78 5.49 -15.40
CA TYR A 175 -11.38 4.08 -15.28
C TYR A 175 -11.91 3.19 -16.42
N ASP A 176 -13.15 3.43 -16.86
CA ASP A 176 -13.70 2.84 -18.08
C ASP A 176 -13.66 3.85 -19.22
N HIS A 177 -12.45 4.27 -19.61
CA HIS A 177 -12.26 5.30 -20.64
C HIS A 177 -12.87 4.89 -22.00
N SER A 178 -13.16 3.60 -22.20
CA SER A 178 -13.79 3.06 -23.40
C SER A 178 -15.19 3.63 -23.67
N LYS A 179 -15.85 4.18 -22.65
CA LYS A 179 -17.18 4.79 -22.77
C LYS A 179 -17.16 6.23 -23.27
N TYR A 180 -15.99 6.88 -23.30
CA TYR A 180 -15.84 8.27 -23.71
C TYR A 180 -15.24 8.43 -25.10
N GLU A 181 -15.56 9.54 -25.75
CA GLU A 181 -14.95 9.93 -27.01
C GLU A 181 -13.62 10.67 -26.75
N TYR A 182 -12.71 10.57 -27.71
CA TYR A 182 -11.53 11.42 -27.74
C TYR A 182 -11.82 12.70 -28.53
N ASP A 183 -11.14 13.77 -28.18
CA ASP A 183 -11.18 15.04 -28.91
C ASP A 183 -10.63 14.89 -30.34
N GLU A 184 -10.73 15.95 -31.14
CA GLU A 184 -10.27 15.94 -32.54
C GLU A 184 -8.77 15.62 -32.68
N THR A 185 -7.97 15.86 -31.63
CA THR A 185 -6.54 15.56 -31.63
C THR A 185 -6.25 14.10 -31.30
N GLY A 186 -7.21 13.38 -30.71
CA GLY A 186 -7.02 12.03 -30.19
C GLY A 186 -6.18 11.98 -28.90
N CYS A 187 -5.91 13.13 -28.28
CA CYS A 187 -5.03 13.23 -27.12
C CYS A 187 -5.79 13.49 -25.81
N SER A 188 -7.07 13.84 -25.87
CA SER A 188 -7.87 14.12 -24.67
C SER A 188 -9.19 13.34 -24.69
N LEU A 189 -9.56 12.76 -23.55
CA LEU A 189 -10.90 12.21 -23.33
C LEU A 189 -11.87 13.37 -23.09
N VAL A 190 -13.03 13.31 -23.73
CA VAL A 190 -14.14 14.26 -23.53
C VAL A 190 -15.10 13.65 -22.51
N ILE A 191 -15.11 14.19 -21.29
CA ILE A 191 -15.93 13.68 -20.19
C ILE A 191 -17.10 14.67 -19.95
N PRO A 192 -18.36 14.25 -20.14
CA PRO A 192 -19.53 15.08 -19.87
C PRO A 192 -19.62 15.54 -18.41
N ASN A 193 -20.17 16.72 -18.17
CA ASN A 193 -20.37 17.24 -16.81
C ASN A 193 -21.20 16.28 -15.93
N GLU A 194 -22.22 15.63 -16.50
CA GLU A 194 -23.06 14.67 -15.79
C GLU A 194 -22.25 13.50 -15.22
N ASP A 195 -21.33 12.91 -16.00
CA ASP A 195 -20.46 11.83 -15.52
C ASP A 195 -19.52 12.32 -14.41
N ILE A 196 -19.03 13.57 -14.48
CA ILE A 196 -18.16 14.14 -13.44
C ILE A 196 -18.94 14.34 -12.15
N GLU A 197 -20.14 14.90 -12.23
CA GLU A 197 -21.02 15.09 -11.08
C GLU A 197 -21.44 13.78 -10.44
N ASP A 198 -21.74 12.75 -11.24
CA ASP A 198 -22.05 11.41 -10.74
C ASP A 198 -20.84 10.79 -10.04
N GLY A 199 -19.63 10.99 -10.61
CA GLY A 199 -18.38 10.63 -9.96
C GLY A 199 -18.18 11.33 -8.62
N MET A 200 -18.49 12.63 -8.52
CA MET A 200 -18.42 13.39 -7.26
C MET A 200 -19.41 12.88 -6.23
N GLU A 201 -20.64 12.59 -6.63
CA GLU A 201 -21.65 12.05 -5.73
C GLU A 201 -21.23 10.68 -5.19
N GLU A 202 -20.71 9.80 -6.05
CA GLU A 202 -20.24 8.47 -5.66
C GLU A 202 -18.99 8.50 -4.76
N LEU A 203 -18.06 9.42 -5.02
CA LEU A 203 -16.81 9.55 -4.26
C LEU A 203 -16.96 10.31 -2.96
N PHE A 204 -17.69 11.42 -2.99
CA PHE A 204 -17.67 12.44 -1.94
C PHE A 204 -19.03 12.59 -1.25
N GLY A 205 -20.08 11.92 -1.73
CA GLY A 205 -21.44 12.09 -1.23
C GLY A 205 -22.01 13.48 -1.48
N ARG A 206 -21.37 14.27 -2.36
CA ARG A 206 -21.77 15.63 -2.69
C ARG A 206 -21.23 16.07 -4.03
N LYS A 207 -21.97 16.96 -4.69
CA LYS A 207 -21.55 17.67 -5.90
C LYS A 207 -20.94 19.04 -5.60
N PHE A 208 -20.01 19.47 -6.44
CA PHE A 208 -19.46 20.82 -6.46
C PHE A 208 -19.99 21.56 -7.70
N ASP A 209 -20.14 22.87 -7.61
CA ASP A 209 -20.52 23.68 -8.76
C ASP A 209 -19.36 23.72 -9.76
N LEU A 210 -19.53 23.06 -10.90
CA LEU A 210 -18.49 22.99 -11.93
C LEU A 210 -18.13 24.38 -12.46
N ASP A 211 -19.04 25.36 -12.41
CA ASP A 211 -18.79 26.76 -12.79
C ASP A 211 -17.82 27.51 -11.88
N ASP A 212 -17.59 27.00 -10.67
CA ASP A 212 -16.56 27.51 -9.78
C ASP A 212 -15.16 26.95 -10.10
N TYR A 213 -15.04 25.95 -10.99
CA TYR A 213 -13.75 25.42 -11.41
C TYR A 213 -12.97 26.44 -12.26
N GLU A 214 -11.74 26.75 -11.84
CA GLU A 214 -10.90 27.74 -12.50
C GLU A 214 -9.84 27.00 -13.31
N VAL A 215 -9.96 27.00 -14.63
CA VAL A 215 -8.99 26.31 -15.51
C VAL A 215 -7.58 26.84 -15.26
N ASN A 216 -6.73 26.01 -14.69
CA ASN A 216 -5.36 26.37 -14.40
C ASN A 216 -4.49 26.14 -15.64
N SER A 217 -4.40 27.18 -16.48
CA SER A 217 -3.79 27.16 -17.82
C SER A 217 -2.31 26.73 -17.94
N LYS A 218 -1.59 26.49 -16.83
CA LYS A 218 -0.14 26.31 -16.87
C LYS A 218 0.35 24.87 -16.78
N GLU A 219 -0.42 23.95 -16.18
CA GLU A 219 0.11 22.62 -15.82
C GLU A 219 -0.89 21.45 -15.97
N TYR A 220 -2.13 21.69 -16.40
CA TYR A 220 -3.20 20.75 -16.06
C TYR A 220 -3.66 19.82 -17.19
N MET A 221 -3.96 18.61 -16.74
CA MET A 221 -4.64 17.54 -17.45
C MET A 221 -6.10 17.86 -17.76
N VAL A 222 -6.72 18.73 -16.96
CA VAL A 222 -8.14 19.06 -17.05
C VAL A 222 -8.30 20.42 -17.74
N ASP A 223 -9.11 20.45 -18.79
CA ASP A 223 -9.53 21.67 -19.48
C ASP A 223 -11.05 21.65 -19.66
N ARG A 224 -11.67 22.80 -19.98
CA ARG A 224 -13.09 22.84 -20.33
C ARG A 224 -13.28 22.60 -21.83
N SER A 225 -14.16 21.66 -22.17
CA SER A 225 -14.64 21.42 -23.54
C SER A 225 -15.99 22.10 -23.75
N GLY A 226 -16.00 23.42 -23.86
CA GLY A 226 -17.25 24.18 -23.98
C GLY A 226 -18.00 24.28 -22.65
N GLN A 227 -19.34 24.23 -22.68
CA GLN A 227 -20.18 24.42 -21.48
C GLN A 227 -20.52 23.11 -20.76
N ASP A 228 -20.54 21.98 -21.48
CA ASP A 228 -21.20 20.76 -21.01
C ASP A 228 -20.22 19.58 -20.79
N ALA A 229 -18.91 19.81 -20.94
CA ALA A 229 -17.91 18.76 -20.80
C ALA A 229 -16.53 19.31 -20.40
N PHE A 230 -15.69 18.43 -19.87
CA PHE A 230 -14.27 18.66 -19.61
C PHE A 230 -13.41 17.77 -20.51
N LEU A 231 -12.20 18.24 -20.81
CA LEU A 231 -11.15 17.47 -21.47
C LEU A 231 -10.19 16.95 -20.43
N MET A 232 -9.90 15.65 -20.47
CA MET A 232 -8.79 15.06 -19.75
C MET A 232 -7.70 14.69 -20.74
N LYS A 233 -6.53 15.34 -20.66
CA LYS A 233 -5.35 14.96 -21.44
C LYS A 233 -4.86 13.59 -20.98
N MET A 234 -4.68 12.68 -21.93
CA MET A 234 -4.06 11.40 -21.68
C MET A 234 -2.56 11.52 -21.93
N GLY A 235 -1.73 11.07 -20.99
CA GLY A 235 -0.28 11.05 -21.16
C GLY A 235 0.22 9.89 -22.01
N ASP A 236 1.31 10.09 -22.74
CA ASP A 236 2.01 9.04 -23.49
C ASP A 236 3.14 8.45 -22.63
N TRP A 237 2.77 7.63 -21.63
CA TRP A 237 3.73 7.01 -20.68
C TRP A 237 4.13 5.55 -21.03
N GLY A 238 3.66 4.98 -22.14
CA GLY A 238 3.88 3.56 -22.47
C GLY A 238 3.17 2.61 -21.48
N ASP A 239 3.48 1.31 -21.46
CA ASP A 239 2.79 0.29 -20.62
C ASP A 239 3.05 0.43 -19.08
N THR A 240 2.97 1.65 -18.54
CA THR A 240 3.02 1.96 -17.12
C THR A 240 1.62 1.98 -16.56
N TYR A 241 1.41 1.23 -15.48
CA TYR A 241 0.18 1.19 -14.73
C TYR A 241 0.47 1.77 -13.34
N PRO A 242 -0.31 2.74 -12.83
CA PRO A 242 -0.22 3.05 -11.42
C PRO A 242 -0.58 1.81 -10.62
N MET A 243 0.20 1.59 -9.58
CA MET A 243 -0.09 0.64 -8.52
C MET A 243 -0.20 1.44 -7.24
N TYR A 244 -0.84 0.85 -6.23
CA TYR A 244 -0.94 1.47 -4.94
C TYR A 244 -0.85 0.43 -3.83
N ASP A 245 -0.29 0.86 -2.71
CA ASP A 245 -0.29 0.15 -1.46
C ASP A 245 -1.14 0.92 -0.43
N ILE A 246 -2.05 0.21 0.24
CA ILE A 246 -2.77 0.76 1.39
C ILE A 246 -1.85 0.59 2.58
N ASN A 247 -1.37 1.71 3.11
CA ASN A 247 -0.43 1.75 4.22
C ASN A 247 -1.14 1.58 5.56
N SER A 248 -2.31 2.21 5.71
CA SER A 248 -3.16 2.01 6.87
C SER A 248 -4.62 2.43 6.61
N ILE A 249 -5.51 1.83 7.40
CA ILE A 249 -6.91 2.21 7.56
C ILE A 249 -7.09 2.42 9.07
N GLU A 250 -7.27 3.66 9.49
CA GLU A 250 -7.23 4.05 10.91
C GLU A 250 -8.55 4.70 11.31
N GLU A 251 -9.07 4.34 12.48
CA GLU A 251 -10.26 4.97 13.05
C GLU A 251 -10.05 6.47 13.25
N GLY A 252 -11.04 7.27 12.87
CA GLY A 252 -11.00 8.72 13.01
C GLY A 252 -11.37 9.18 14.41
N ASP A 253 -11.21 10.48 14.66
CA ASP A 253 -11.55 11.10 15.95
C ASP A 253 -13.06 11.15 16.22
N THR A 254 -13.87 10.92 15.19
CA THR A 254 -15.34 10.96 15.25
C THR A 254 -15.91 9.59 14.91
N GLU A 255 -16.98 9.19 15.60
CA GLU A 255 -17.67 7.93 15.33
C GLU A 255 -18.11 7.87 13.86
N GLY A 256 -17.82 6.75 13.20
CA GLY A 256 -18.13 6.55 11.78
C GLY A 256 -17.14 7.18 10.81
N THR A 257 -16.07 7.84 11.28
CA THR A 257 -15.01 8.37 10.42
C THR A 257 -13.73 7.53 10.49
N PHE A 258 -12.93 7.57 9.43
CA PHE A 258 -11.66 6.87 9.35
C PHE A 258 -10.73 7.53 8.34
N THR A 259 -9.44 7.21 8.42
CA THR A 259 -8.41 7.70 7.49
C THR A 259 -7.86 6.54 6.67
N ILE A 260 -7.73 6.77 5.36
CA ILE A 260 -7.00 5.88 4.45
C ILE A 260 -5.67 6.55 4.11
N ASN A 261 -4.57 5.87 4.41
CA ASN A 261 -3.25 6.27 3.94
C ASN A 261 -2.83 5.33 2.81
N ALA A 262 -2.58 5.89 1.63
CA ALA A 262 -2.19 5.11 0.45
C ALA A 262 -0.96 5.72 -0.24
N GLU A 263 -0.13 4.84 -0.78
CA GLU A 263 1.05 5.19 -1.56
C GLU A 263 0.85 4.73 -2.99
N TYR A 264 0.93 5.66 -3.93
CA TYR A 264 0.77 5.42 -5.35
C TYR A 264 2.13 5.50 -6.05
N TYR A 265 2.39 4.58 -6.97
CA TYR A 265 3.64 4.54 -7.71
C TYR A 265 3.45 4.04 -9.14
N PRO A 266 4.23 4.55 -10.11
CA PRO A 266 4.24 4.03 -11.47
C PRO A 266 4.93 2.67 -11.49
N TRP A 267 4.27 1.70 -12.10
CA TRP A 267 4.78 0.36 -12.34
C TRP A 267 4.85 0.10 -13.85
N SER A 268 6.05 -0.09 -14.40
CA SER A 268 6.19 -0.63 -15.77
C SER A 268 6.22 -2.15 -15.71
N ASP A 269 5.60 -2.83 -16.70
CA ASP A 269 5.62 -4.27 -17.03
C ASP A 269 6.58 -5.18 -16.19
N PRO A 270 6.17 -6.38 -15.72
CA PRO A 270 6.93 -7.36 -14.88
C PRO A 270 8.45 -7.52 -15.05
N ASP A 271 9.04 -7.12 -16.18
CA ASP A 271 10.46 -7.22 -16.46
C ASP A 271 11.31 -6.02 -15.95
N ASN A 272 10.71 -4.94 -15.45
CA ASN A 272 11.44 -3.80 -14.88
C ASN A 272 10.83 -3.32 -13.55
N ALA A 273 11.71 -3.09 -12.58
CA ALA A 273 11.40 -2.69 -11.22
C ALA A 273 10.55 -1.41 -11.13
N ARG A 274 9.92 -1.23 -9.96
CA ARG A 274 9.29 0.00 -9.48
C ARG A 274 10.09 1.22 -9.94
N TRP A 275 9.40 2.25 -10.42
CA TRP A 275 10.06 3.53 -10.71
C TRP A 275 10.14 4.33 -9.41
N ASP A 276 11.23 4.15 -8.67
CA ASP A 276 11.49 4.69 -7.32
C ASP A 276 11.31 6.21 -7.22
N ARG A 277 11.42 6.92 -8.36
CA ARG A 277 11.52 8.39 -8.41
C ARG A 277 10.21 9.15 -8.29
N TYR A 278 9.07 8.48 -8.39
CA TYR A 278 7.76 9.13 -8.44
C TYR A 278 6.79 8.39 -7.52
N THR A 279 7.01 8.52 -6.22
CA THR A 279 6.07 8.00 -5.22
C THR A 279 5.15 9.14 -4.82
N MET A 280 3.84 8.91 -4.76
CA MET A 280 2.90 9.86 -4.22
C MET A 280 2.25 9.27 -2.97
N VAL A 281 2.19 10.05 -1.90
CA VAL A 281 1.48 9.65 -0.70
C VAL A 281 0.20 10.48 -0.60
N ALA A 282 -0.92 9.79 -0.37
CA ALA A 282 -2.22 10.41 -0.16
C ALA A 282 -2.82 9.94 1.16
N SER A 283 -3.47 10.87 1.84
CA SER A 283 -4.23 10.61 3.06
C SER A 283 -5.64 11.17 2.90
N TYR A 284 -6.63 10.31 3.03
CA TYR A 284 -8.04 10.61 2.82
C TYR A 284 -8.80 10.48 4.13
N GLU A 285 -9.54 11.52 4.50
CA GLU A 285 -10.54 11.43 5.56
C GLU A 285 -11.84 10.92 4.94
N CYS A 286 -12.43 9.92 5.60
CA CYS A 286 -13.58 9.19 5.09
C CYS A 286 -14.67 9.05 6.15
N GLU A 287 -15.91 8.89 5.69
CA GLU A 287 -17.09 8.64 6.53
C GLU A 287 -17.81 7.39 6.01
N ILE A 288 -18.12 6.45 6.91
CA ILE A 288 -18.85 5.22 6.59
C ILE A 288 -20.27 5.59 6.16
N ALA A 289 -20.69 5.05 5.02
CA ALA A 289 -22.01 5.26 4.46
C ALA A 289 -22.46 3.98 3.74
N GLU A 290 -23.28 3.16 4.42
CA GLU A 290 -23.72 1.85 3.89
C GLU A 290 -24.50 1.96 2.57
N ASP A 291 -25.10 3.12 2.30
CA ASP A 291 -25.82 3.43 1.07
C ASP A 291 -24.91 3.97 -0.05
N SER A 292 -23.66 4.32 0.26
CA SER A 292 -22.66 4.71 -0.74
C SER A 292 -22.32 3.51 -1.64
N PRO A 293 -22.12 3.72 -2.96
CA PRO A 293 -21.64 2.67 -3.85
C PRO A 293 -20.29 2.05 -3.41
N ASN A 294 -19.49 2.80 -2.66
CA ASN A 294 -18.20 2.37 -2.13
C ASN A 294 -18.26 1.91 -0.66
N GLY A 295 -19.43 2.01 0.00
CA GLY A 295 -19.59 1.78 1.45
C GLY A 295 -19.08 2.93 2.33
N PHE A 296 -18.49 3.97 1.75
CA PHE A 296 -18.03 5.19 2.41
C PHE A 296 -17.93 6.35 1.42
N TYR A 297 -17.74 7.56 1.94
CA TYR A 297 -17.40 8.74 1.17
C TYR A 297 -16.04 9.30 1.60
N ILE A 298 -15.29 9.85 0.66
CA ILE A 298 -14.12 10.68 0.96
C ILE A 298 -14.63 12.08 1.30
N THR A 299 -14.53 12.48 2.56
CA THR A 299 -15.01 13.77 3.04
C THR A 299 -13.95 14.86 2.91
N ASN A 300 -12.68 14.45 2.93
CA ASN A 300 -11.56 15.38 2.83
C ASN A 300 -10.28 14.71 2.26
N VAL A 301 -9.41 15.53 1.69
CA VAL A 301 -8.03 15.15 1.35
C VAL A 301 -7.12 15.84 2.35
N ILE A 302 -6.52 15.07 3.26
CA ILE A 302 -5.66 15.61 4.32
C ILE A 302 -4.36 16.11 3.69
N TYR A 303 -3.76 15.29 2.83
CA TYR A 303 -2.66 15.69 1.96
C TYR A 303 -2.53 14.72 0.79
N MET A 304 -2.07 15.21 -0.36
CA MET A 304 -1.63 14.40 -1.48
C MET A 304 -0.42 15.08 -2.14
N CYS A 305 0.75 14.44 -2.04
CA CYS A 305 2.03 15.04 -2.46
C CYS A 305 2.91 14.02 -3.18
N SER A 306 3.59 14.46 -4.25
CA SER A 306 4.62 13.67 -4.92
C SER A 306 5.96 13.80 -4.20
N ASP A 307 6.51 12.70 -3.67
CA ASP A 307 7.89 12.64 -3.22
C ASP A 307 8.80 12.29 -4.41
N LEU A 308 9.38 13.34 -4.99
CA LEU A 308 10.45 13.25 -5.96
C LEU A 308 11.77 13.12 -5.19
N GLU A 309 12.37 11.92 -5.19
CA GLU A 309 13.69 11.69 -4.60
C GLU A 309 14.67 12.82 -4.98
N GLY A 310 15.06 13.61 -3.98
CA GLY A 310 16.05 14.68 -4.12
C GLY A 310 15.55 16.12 -3.96
N THR A 311 14.28 16.36 -3.62
CA THR A 311 13.73 17.74 -3.56
C THR A 311 13.11 18.17 -2.24
N SER A 312 13.51 17.66 -1.07
CA SER A 312 13.44 18.48 0.14
C SER A 312 14.38 17.97 1.23
N GLY A 313 15.29 18.83 1.65
CA GLY A 313 15.91 18.72 2.97
C GLY A 313 15.24 19.73 3.88
N SER A 314 14.49 19.28 4.90
CA SER A 314 14.34 20.01 6.17
C SER A 314 13.59 19.19 7.23
N THR A 315 14.37 18.60 8.14
CA THR A 315 14.22 18.54 9.61
C THR A 315 12.86 18.28 10.28
N THR A 316 12.80 17.08 10.88
CA THR A 316 12.31 16.75 12.24
C THR A 316 10.93 17.24 12.66
N GLU A 317 9.94 16.39 12.43
CA GLU A 317 8.79 16.11 13.30
C GLU A 317 8.43 14.61 13.07
N SER A 318 7.90 13.93 14.09
CA SER A 318 7.91 12.45 14.21
C SER A 318 7.63 11.71 12.90
N LYS A 319 8.64 10.99 12.36
CA LYS A 319 8.41 10.02 11.28
C LYS A 319 7.34 9.06 11.77
N GLY A 320 6.25 8.94 11.01
CA GLY A 320 5.31 7.83 11.15
C GLY A 320 6.03 6.49 10.97
N PRO A 321 5.32 5.37 11.07
CA PRO A 321 5.92 4.06 10.87
C PRO A 321 6.59 3.95 9.49
N TYR A 322 7.73 3.28 9.42
CA TYR A 322 8.44 3.02 8.16
C TYR A 322 7.53 2.31 7.16
N LEU A 323 7.64 2.73 5.91
CA LEU A 323 6.98 2.10 4.78
C LEU A 323 7.66 0.76 4.47
N ASP A 324 6.94 -0.16 3.82
CA ASP A 324 7.50 -1.44 3.40
C ASP A 324 8.67 -1.26 2.43
N SER A 325 8.59 -0.26 1.55
CA SER A 325 9.66 0.13 0.64
C SER A 325 10.89 0.64 1.39
N GLU A 326 10.70 1.50 2.42
CA GLU A 326 11.78 1.94 3.30
C GLU A 326 12.41 0.74 4.02
N LEU A 327 11.60 -0.18 4.56
CA LEU A 327 12.08 -1.37 5.26
C LEU A 327 12.84 -2.33 4.32
N ILE A 328 12.36 -2.54 3.09
CA ILE A 328 13.05 -3.35 2.06
C ILE A 328 14.40 -2.73 1.71
N ASP A 329 14.46 -1.42 1.48
CA ASP A 329 15.71 -0.72 1.16
C ASP A 329 16.69 -0.74 2.35
N MET A 330 16.19 -0.44 3.56
CA MET A 330 16.99 -0.49 4.77
C MET A 330 17.50 -1.92 5.06
N ALA A 331 16.67 -2.95 4.87
CA ALA A 331 17.07 -4.36 4.98
C ALA A 331 18.14 -4.73 3.94
N THR A 332 17.99 -4.26 2.71
CA THR A 332 18.98 -4.46 1.65
C THR A 332 20.31 -3.81 2.02
N ARG A 333 20.31 -2.54 2.44
CA ARG A 333 21.51 -1.80 2.86
C ARG A 333 22.17 -2.46 4.07
N TYR A 334 21.36 -2.84 5.07
CA TYR A 334 21.82 -3.52 6.27
C TYR A 334 22.55 -4.82 5.91
N TYR A 335 21.95 -5.66 5.06
CA TYR A 335 22.55 -6.93 4.66
C TYR A 335 23.84 -6.72 3.88
N VAL A 336 23.86 -5.76 2.93
CA VAL A 336 25.07 -5.42 2.16
C VAL A 336 26.20 -4.95 3.07
N GLU A 337 25.92 -4.11 4.06
CA GLU A 337 26.95 -3.64 4.99
C GLU A 337 27.52 -4.76 5.87
N LYS A 338 26.67 -5.69 6.33
CA LYS A 338 27.11 -6.79 7.20
C LYS A 338 27.81 -7.93 6.46
N HIS A 339 27.44 -8.18 5.20
CA HIS A 339 27.86 -9.38 4.45
C HIS A 339 28.66 -9.11 3.18
N GLU A 340 28.82 -7.84 2.77
CA GLU A 340 29.47 -7.43 1.52
C GLU A 340 28.83 -8.05 0.24
N LEU A 341 27.58 -8.52 0.35
CA LEU A 341 26.82 -9.16 -0.72
C LEU A 341 25.42 -8.53 -0.82
N LYS A 342 24.94 -8.32 -2.04
CA LYS A 342 23.60 -7.78 -2.29
C LYS A 342 22.64 -8.92 -2.66
N PRO A 343 21.54 -9.14 -1.90
CA PRO A 343 20.51 -10.10 -2.26
C PRO A 343 19.83 -9.69 -3.57
N PRO A 344 19.55 -10.65 -4.48
CA PRO A 344 18.83 -10.37 -5.73
C PRO A 344 17.40 -9.89 -5.51
N TYR A 345 16.72 -10.44 -4.50
CA TYR A 345 15.35 -10.09 -4.15
C TYR A 345 15.22 -9.84 -2.65
N VAL A 346 14.48 -8.81 -2.29
CA VAL A 346 14.07 -8.49 -0.93
C VAL A 346 12.61 -8.07 -0.98
N GLU A 347 11.77 -8.70 -0.19
CA GLU A 347 10.33 -8.42 -0.16
C GLU A 347 9.74 -8.55 1.24
N ILE A 348 8.57 -7.95 1.45
CA ILE A 348 7.77 -8.21 2.64
C ILE A 348 6.96 -9.48 2.39
N ASP A 349 7.21 -10.51 3.19
CA ASP A 349 6.49 -11.79 3.11
C ASP A 349 5.13 -11.71 3.82
N HIS A 350 5.11 -11.17 5.04
CA HIS A 350 3.86 -10.94 5.77
C HIS A 350 3.95 -9.81 6.80
N ARG A 351 2.78 -9.34 7.24
CA ARG A 351 2.59 -8.27 8.22
C ARG A 351 1.67 -8.76 9.34
N ASP A 352 2.01 -8.45 10.59
CA ASP A 352 1.14 -8.63 11.77
C ASP A 352 1.17 -7.34 12.63
N GLY A 353 0.21 -6.46 12.39
CA GLY A 353 0.17 -5.13 12.99
C GLY A 353 1.40 -4.30 12.62
N ASN A 354 2.23 -3.96 13.62
CA ASN A 354 3.48 -3.23 13.41
C ASN A 354 4.68 -4.15 13.15
N GLU A 355 4.53 -5.46 13.28
CA GLU A 355 5.59 -6.42 12.99
C GLU A 355 5.56 -6.81 11.52
N VAL A 356 6.71 -6.72 10.86
CA VAL A 356 6.86 -6.99 9.43
C VAL A 356 7.95 -8.03 9.23
N MET A 357 7.65 -9.09 8.48
CA MET A 357 8.63 -10.10 8.10
C MET A 357 9.17 -9.85 6.70
N ILE A 358 10.48 -9.61 6.61
CA ILE A 358 11.22 -9.30 5.38
C ILE A 358 11.99 -10.56 4.97
N GLN A 359 11.81 -11.01 3.73
CA GLN A 359 12.56 -12.11 3.14
C GLN A 359 13.65 -11.59 2.21
N LEU A 360 14.89 -12.05 2.37
CA LEU A 360 16.00 -11.78 1.46
C LEU A 360 16.33 -13.09 0.74
N TYR A 361 16.25 -13.14 -0.59
CA TYR A 361 16.37 -14.41 -1.31
C TYR A 361 16.93 -14.29 -2.73
N GLU A 362 17.29 -15.44 -3.29
CA GLU A 362 17.56 -15.62 -4.71
C GLU A 362 16.69 -16.74 -5.30
N ILE A 363 16.47 -16.69 -6.62
CA ILE A 363 15.81 -17.75 -7.37
C ILE A 363 16.90 -18.57 -8.05
N ILE A 364 17.01 -19.85 -7.67
CA ILE A 364 17.94 -20.79 -8.29
C ILE A 364 17.20 -21.58 -9.35
N ASP A 365 17.57 -21.36 -10.61
CA ASP A 365 17.06 -22.10 -11.76
C ASP A 365 18.06 -23.17 -12.22
N ASN A 366 17.66 -24.44 -12.13
CA ASN A 366 18.44 -25.59 -12.60
C ASN A 366 17.94 -26.14 -13.94
N GLY A 367 17.15 -25.36 -14.69
CA GLY A 367 16.62 -25.67 -16.01
C GLY A 367 15.32 -26.47 -15.98
N ASP A 368 15.27 -27.56 -15.23
CA ASP A 368 14.07 -28.40 -15.08
C ASP A 368 13.26 -28.06 -13.82
N GLU A 369 13.86 -27.37 -12.84
CA GLU A 369 13.25 -26.97 -11.57
C GLU A 369 13.84 -25.61 -11.10
N SER A 370 12.96 -24.67 -10.73
CA SER A 370 13.33 -23.44 -10.03
C SER A 370 12.92 -23.52 -8.56
N HIS A 371 13.74 -22.98 -7.67
CA HIS A 371 13.42 -22.89 -6.24
C HIS A 371 13.97 -21.60 -5.63
N ILE A 372 13.33 -21.15 -4.56
CA ILE A 372 13.76 -20.00 -3.77
C ILE A 372 14.80 -20.47 -2.76
N ALA A 373 15.96 -19.83 -2.76
CA ALA A 373 16.98 -19.98 -1.73
C ALA A 373 16.99 -18.72 -0.88
N THR A 374 16.49 -18.83 0.36
CA THR A 374 16.45 -17.72 1.30
C THR A 374 17.84 -17.48 1.89
N TRP A 375 18.29 -16.24 1.81
CA TRP A 375 19.52 -15.75 2.41
C TRP A 375 19.31 -15.44 3.89
N ASP A 376 18.23 -14.75 4.23
CA ASP A 376 17.84 -14.47 5.61
C ASP A 376 16.36 -14.04 5.72
N TRP A 377 15.87 -13.97 6.95
CA TRP A 377 14.61 -13.30 7.27
C TRP A 377 14.80 -12.33 8.42
N PHE A 378 14.16 -11.15 8.31
CA PHE A 378 14.12 -10.17 9.38
C PHE A 378 12.68 -9.98 9.86
N THR A 379 12.48 -10.04 11.16
CA THR A 379 11.23 -9.63 11.82
C THR A 379 11.46 -8.25 12.41
N ILE A 380 10.79 -7.21 11.89
CA ILE A 380 11.06 -5.80 12.20
C ILE A 380 9.80 -5.11 12.70
N ASP A 381 9.91 -4.35 13.79
CA ASP A 381 8.89 -3.38 14.19
C ASP A 381 8.98 -2.15 13.27
N ARG A 382 7.97 -1.97 12.43
CA ARG A 382 7.89 -0.88 11.45
C ARG A 382 7.92 0.51 12.06
N THR A 383 7.54 0.69 13.32
CA THR A 383 7.59 2.01 13.97
C THR A 383 9.01 2.41 14.39
N THR A 384 9.87 1.41 14.59
CA THR A 384 11.23 1.63 15.11
C THR A 384 12.33 1.30 14.10
N GLY A 385 12.05 0.44 13.12
CA GLY A 385 13.03 -0.10 12.18
C GLY A 385 13.95 -1.13 12.84
N LYS A 386 13.55 -1.70 13.98
CA LYS A 386 14.37 -2.62 14.80
C LYS A 386 13.64 -3.93 15.02
N GLY A 387 14.40 -5.00 15.21
CA GLY A 387 13.85 -6.32 15.49
C GLY A 387 14.93 -7.38 15.53
N GLU A 388 14.71 -8.53 14.90
CA GLU A 388 15.62 -9.67 14.93
C GLU A 388 15.64 -10.50 13.64
N ASP A 389 16.72 -11.25 13.43
CA ASP A 389 16.81 -12.27 12.39
C ASP A 389 16.20 -13.61 12.84
N VAL A 390 16.17 -14.62 11.95
CA VAL A 390 15.67 -15.97 12.28
C VAL A 390 16.41 -16.68 13.42
N LEU A 391 17.62 -16.23 13.75
CA LEU A 391 18.43 -16.77 14.83
C LEU A 391 18.23 -16.00 16.15
N GLY A 392 17.41 -14.94 16.16
CA GLY A 392 17.16 -14.06 17.29
C GLY A 392 18.30 -13.07 17.53
N ASN A 393 19.16 -12.81 16.53
CA ASN A 393 20.15 -11.75 16.63
C ASN A 393 19.46 -10.40 16.42
N PRO A 394 19.80 -9.36 17.20
CA PRO A 394 19.18 -8.06 17.06
C PRO A 394 19.54 -7.42 15.72
N ILE A 395 18.53 -6.88 15.05
CA ILE A 395 18.62 -6.11 13.81
C ILE A 395 18.20 -4.67 14.10
N ASP A 396 19.00 -3.71 13.66
CA ASP A 396 18.66 -2.29 13.66
C ASP A 396 18.89 -1.74 12.26
N LEU A 397 17.81 -1.65 11.51
CA LEU A 397 17.84 -1.19 10.12
C LEU A 397 18.10 0.33 10.01
N THR A 398 18.06 1.06 11.14
CA THR A 398 18.34 2.50 11.18
C THR A 398 19.81 2.84 11.33
N GLU A 399 20.67 1.86 11.61
CA GLU A 399 22.12 2.05 11.77
C GLU A 399 22.88 2.20 10.44
N VAL A 400 22.21 1.96 9.31
CA VAL A 400 22.81 1.99 7.97
C VAL A 400 22.27 3.18 7.18
N GLU A 401 23.18 4.01 6.64
CA GLU A 401 22.88 5.19 5.80
C GLU A 401 22.74 4.82 4.33
#